data_AF-A0A8I1Y290-F1
#
_entry.id   AF-A0A8I1Y290-F1
#
_cell.length_a   1.000
_cell.length_b   1.000
_cell.length_c   1.000
_cell.angle_alpha   90.00
_cell.angle_beta   90.00
_cell.angle_gamma   90.00
#
_symmetry.space_group_name_H-M   'P 1'
#
loop_
_entity.id
_entity.type
_entity.pdbx_description
1 polymer ?
#
loop_
_entity_poly.entity_id
_entity_poly.type
_entity_poly.pdbx_seq_one_letter_code
_entity_poly.pdbx_strand_id
1 'polypeptide(L)' 'MVEDDRYCIDVVTQIAAARAALRRVEEEVLRDHVAHCVEHAISSGDKADQRRKIVELMDVIGRADR' A
#
# COMPACT_ATOMS: atom_id res chain seq x y z
N MET A 1 -25.39 -7.08 4.72
CA MET A 1 -25.71 -5.67 4.42
C MET A 1 -26.57 -5.52 3.17
N VAL A 2 -26.06 -5.95 2.00
CA VAL A 2 -26.84 -5.98 0.75
C VAL A 2 -27.90 -7.07 0.83
N GLU A 3 -27.52 -8.26 1.28
CA GLU A 3 -28.43 -9.39 1.55
C GLU A 3 -29.51 -9.08 2.59
N ASP A 4 -29.27 -8.08 3.44
CA ASP A 4 -30.21 -7.65 4.49
C ASP A 4 -31.01 -6.39 4.08
N ASP A 5 -30.96 -5.98 2.81
CA ASP A 5 -31.61 -4.78 2.27
C ASP A 5 -31.38 -3.50 3.09
N ARG A 6 -30.15 -3.33 3.63
CA ARG A 6 -29.80 -2.12 4.40
C ARG A 6 -29.81 -0.88 3.51
N TYR A 7 -30.13 0.27 4.13
CA TYR A 7 -30.19 1.55 3.43
C TYR A 7 -28.90 1.86 2.67
N CYS A 8 -29.03 2.23 1.39
CA CYS A 8 -27.91 2.35 0.47
C CYS A 8 -26.80 3.30 0.97
N ILE A 9 -27.17 4.38 1.68
CA ILE A 9 -26.18 5.34 2.23
C ILE A 9 -25.34 4.72 3.34
N ASP A 10 -25.91 3.82 4.14
CA ASP A 10 -25.16 3.08 5.16
C ASP A 10 -24.17 2.12 4.48
N VAL A 11 -24.57 1.52 3.36
CA VAL A 11 -23.67 0.67 2.56
C VAL A 11 -22.50 1.45 2.00
N VAL A 12 -22.75 2.62 1.42
CA VAL A 12 -21.71 3.52 0.93
C VAL A 12 -20.77 3.96 2.05
N THR A 13 -21.31 4.27 3.24
CA THR A 13 -20.52 4.62 4.42
C THR A 13 -19.55 3.51 4.84
N GLN A 14 -20.01 2.26 4.87
CA GLN A 14 -19.17 1.12 5.21
C GLN A 14 -18.11 0.83 4.13
N ILE A 15 -18.45 1.01 2.85
CA ILE A 15 -17.46 0.91 1.76
C ILE A 15 -16.35 1.96 1.95
N ALA A 16 -16.73 3.21 2.30
CA ALA A 16 -15.75 4.25 2.58
C ALA A 16 -14.85 3.91 3.79
N ALA A 17 -15.43 3.34 4.84
CA ALA A 17 -14.69 2.86 6.02
C ALA A 17 -13.69 1.74 5.65
N ALA A 18 -14.13 0.74 4.87
CA ALA A 18 -13.27 -0.34 4.41
C ALA A 18 -12.12 0.19 3.54
N ARG A 19 -12.39 1.12 2.60
CA ARG A 19 -11.35 1.77 1.80
C ARG A 19 -10.34 2.53 2.68
N ALA A 20 -10.79 3.22 3.71
CA ALA A 20 -9.90 3.92 4.65
C ALA A 20 -9.02 2.95 5.45
N ALA A 21 -9.56 1.81 5.87
CA ALA A 21 -8.79 0.77 6.53
C ALA A 21 -7.74 0.16 5.58
N LEU A 22 -8.12 -0.14 4.33
CA LEU A 22 -7.20 -0.68 3.33
C LEU A 22 -6.06 0.29 3.02
N ARG A 23 -6.33 1.60 2.88
CA ARG A 23 -5.27 2.61 2.70
C ARG A 23 -4.25 2.61 3.84
N ARG A 24 -4.69 2.49 5.10
CA ARG A 24 -3.77 2.37 6.23
C ARG A 24 -2.92 1.11 6.16
N VAL A 25 -3.51 -0.03 5.81
CA VAL A 25 -2.77 -1.28 5.64
C VAL A 25 -1.72 -1.15 4.54
N GLU A 26 -2.07 -0.51 3.42
CA GLU A 26 -1.14 -0.22 2.33
C GLU A 26 0.04 0.66 2.77
N GLU A 27 -0.22 1.73 3.53
CA GLU A 27 0.83 2.58 4.11
C GLU A 27 1.77 1.81 5.05
N GLU A 28 1.24 0.93 5.90
CA GLU A 28 2.07 0.10 6.79
C GLU A 28 2.94 -0.88 5.99
N VAL A 29 2.37 -1.56 4.99
CA VAL A 29 3.13 -2.50 4.13
C VAL A 29 4.24 -1.77 3.37
N LEU A 30 3.97 -0.57 2.86
CA LEU A 30 4.96 0.27 2.20
C LEU A 30 6.09 0.67 3.15
N ARG A 31 5.75 1.05 4.39
CA ARG A 31 6.75 1.40 5.41
C ARG A 31 7.67 0.21 5.71
N ASP A 32 7.11 -0.97 5.91
CA ASP A 32 7.87 -2.20 6.15
C ASP A 32 8.76 -2.56 4.95
N HIS A 33 8.27 -2.39 3.72
CA HIS A 33 9.07 -2.63 2.51
C HIS A 33 10.29 -1.71 2.44
N VAL A 34 10.13 -0.42 2.79
CA VAL A 34 11.25 0.53 2.82
C VAL A 34 12.26 0.17 3.91
N ALA A 35 11.78 -0.10 5.13
CA ALA A 35 12.62 -0.44 6.27
C ALA A 35 13.34 -1.79 6.13
N HIS A 36 12.84 -2.70 5.29
CA HIS A 36 13.45 -4.01 5.13
C HIS A 36 14.14 -4.19 3.78
N CYS A 37 13.38 -4.17 2.68
CA CYS A 37 13.92 -4.49 1.36
C CYS A 37 14.81 -3.38 0.80
N VAL A 38 14.40 -2.12 0.95
CA VAL A 38 15.17 -0.98 0.43
C VAL A 38 16.39 -0.73 1.31
N GLU A 39 16.25 -0.74 2.64
CA GLU A 39 17.38 -0.64 3.56
C GLU A 39 18.42 -1.74 3.30
N HIS A 40 17.99 -2.99 3.15
CA HIS A 40 18.90 -4.10 2.84
C HIS A 40 19.67 -3.89 1.53
N ALA A 41 18.97 -3.46 0.46
CA ALA A 41 19.61 -3.17 -0.81
C ALA A 41 20.62 -2.02 -0.70
N ILE A 42 20.33 -0.98 0.08
CA ILE A 42 21.28 0.12 0.34
C ILE A 42 22.51 -0.41 1.07
N SER A 43 22.31 -1.16 2.15
CA SER A 43 23.40 -1.71 2.98
C SER A 43 24.25 -2.77 2.26
N SER A 44 23.73 -3.44 1.23
CA SER A 44 24.46 -4.47 0.48
C SER A 44 25.62 -3.91 -0.37
N GLY A 45 25.57 -2.62 -0.72
CA GLY A 45 26.53 -1.99 -1.64
C GLY A 45 26.39 -2.40 -3.10
N ASP A 46 25.45 -3.28 -3.46
CA ASP A 46 25.18 -3.66 -4.84
C ASP A 46 24.35 -2.58 -5.54
N LYS A 47 25.03 -1.79 -6.38
CA LYS A 47 24.39 -0.71 -7.17
C LYS A 47 23.27 -1.20 -8.09
N ALA A 48 23.33 -2.44 -8.58
CA ALA A 48 22.29 -2.99 -9.44
C ALA A 48 21.03 -3.32 -8.63
N ASP A 49 21.20 -3.93 -7.46
CA ASP A 49 20.09 -4.25 -6.56
C ASP A 49 19.44 -2.99 -5.98
N GLN A 50 20.24 -2.00 -5.58
CA GLN A 50 19.77 -0.68 -5.14
C GLN A 50 18.86 -0.02 -6.18
N ARG A 51 19.32 0.06 -7.44
CA ARG A 51 18.51 0.64 -8.52
C ARG A 51 17.21 -0.12 -8.74
N ARG A 52 17.27 -1.45 -8.71
CA ARG A 52 16.08 -2.31 -8.83
C ARG A 52 15.05 -2.00 -7.74
N LYS A 53 15.47 -1.98 -6.48
CA LYS A 53 14.56 -1.74 -5.34
C LYS A 53 13.99 -0.34 -5.31
N ILE A 54 14.76 0.66 -5.75
CA ILE A 54 14.24 2.03 -5.89
C ILE A 54 13.19 2.11 -7.02
N VAL A 55 13.42 1.49 -8.18
CA VAL A 55 12.44 1.47 -9.28
C VAL A 55 11.17 0.74 -8.86
N GLU A 56 11.29 -0.41 -8.18
CA GLU A 56 10.16 -1.14 -7.61
C GLU A 56 9.34 -0.26 -6.65
N LEU A 57 10.00 0.46 -5.74
CA LEU A 57 9.32 1.36 -4.82
C LEU A 57 8.57 2.48 -5.55
N MET A 58 9.18 3.11 -6.56
CA MET A 58 8.53 4.16 -7.34
C MET A 58 7.30 3.63 -8.10
N ASP A 59 7.37 2.42 -8.63
CA ASP A 59 6.25 1.77 -9.30
C ASP A 59 5.08 1.48 -8.35
N VAL A 60 5.36 1.09 -7.11
CA VAL A 60 4.31 0.84 -6.11
C VAL A 60 3.68 2.17 -5.64
N ILE A 61 4.48 3.19 -5.32
CA ILE A 61 3.94 4.51 -4.93
C ILE A 61 3.06 5.10 -6.04
N GLY A 62 3.48 5.01 -7.30
CA GLY A 62 2.68 5.45 -8.45
C GLY A 62 1.40 4.63 -8.68
N ARG A 63 1.22 3.47 -8.05
CA ARG A 63 -0.04 2.72 -8.03
C ARG A 63 -0.89 3.07 -6.81
N ALA A 64 -0.27 3.28 -5.65
CA ALA A 64 -0.94 3.65 -4.41
C ALA A 64 -1.60 5.04 -4.47
N ASP A 65 -1.02 5.97 -5.24
CA ASP A 65 -1.56 7.33 -5.43
C ASP A 65 -2.76 7.42 -6.41
N ARG A 66 -3.25 6.30 -6.94
CA ARG A 66 -4.39 6.24 -7.88
C ARG A 66 -5.68 5.76 -7.21
#